data_AF-A0A0F8FEL6-F1
#
_entry.id   AF-A0A0F8FEL6-F1
#
_cell.length_a   1.000
_cell.length_b   1.000
_cell.length_c   1.000
_cell.angle_alpha   90.00
_cell.angle_beta   90.00
_cell.angle_gamma   90.00
#
_symmetry.space_group_name_H-M   'P 1'
#
loop_
_entity.id
_entity.type
_entity.pdbx_description
1 polymer ?
#
loop_
_entity_poly.entity_id
_entity_poly.type
_entity_poly.pdbx_seq_one_letter_code
_entity_poly.pdbx_strand_id
1 'polypeptide(L)'
;MGNNDKEEPPTDQRMVDDAFSENIKDEVSDTVTSNEEIEEDKLILDEPINGQNVEKCTEEELGKAESVSISNDDILQNITDLSAKIDSLNQLFSEKIQHMEHKGKIIDQMHKELQKYKDDIYSQVLREVILDIIEVRDSILRITDFYLKKPEGERDIPNETFAGYALDIQDILEKNGVEIYESSSGDSFSPVKQRVIKKIVTGNSELHGKVAESLSCGYDYNGRTISAEKIAVYYYEEPAEVITEINTEMVQNG
;
A
#
# COMPACT_ATOMS: atom_id res chain seq x y z
N MET A 1 -46.83 20.57 29.90
CA MET A 1 -45.91 21.45 29.15
C MET A 1 -44.62 20.68 28.94
N GLY A 2 -44.15 20.36 27.75
CA GLY A 2 -44.61 20.62 26.39
C GLY A 2 -43.64 19.88 25.47
N ASN A 3 -44.19 19.12 24.52
CA ASN A 3 -43.47 18.39 23.48
C ASN A 3 -42.93 19.33 22.40
N ASN A 4 -41.91 18.87 21.68
CA ASN A 4 -41.80 18.82 20.21
C ASN A 4 -40.40 18.26 19.91
N ASP A 5 -40.27 16.98 19.58
CA ASP A 5 -40.40 16.41 18.22
C ASP A 5 -39.38 16.97 17.22
N LYS A 6 -38.49 16.08 16.77
CA LYS A 6 -38.28 15.83 15.33
C LYS A 6 -37.60 14.48 15.11
N GLU A 7 -38.20 13.74 14.19
CA GLU A 7 -37.97 12.36 13.77
C GLU A 7 -36.66 12.16 12.94
N GLU A 8 -36.14 10.94 13.08
CA GLU A 8 -35.34 10.01 12.22
C GLU A 8 -35.03 10.34 10.73
N PRO A 9 -34.07 9.65 10.02
CA PRO A 9 -33.67 8.22 10.16
C PRO A 9 -32.15 7.90 9.98
N PRO A 10 -31.72 6.61 10.00
CA PRO A 10 -30.31 6.20 9.94
C PRO A 10 -29.85 5.94 8.50
N THR A 11 -28.54 6.07 8.23
CA THR A 11 -27.93 5.70 6.95
C THR A 11 -26.70 4.84 7.18
N ASP A 12 -26.81 3.59 6.77
CA ASP A 12 -25.74 2.65 6.47
C ASP A 12 -25.22 2.95 5.05
N GLN A 13 -23.91 3.11 4.86
CA GLN A 13 -23.22 2.61 3.66
C GLN A 13 -21.69 2.82 3.70
N ARG A 14 -21.03 1.70 3.39
CA ARG A 14 -19.64 1.51 2.96
C ARG A 14 -19.23 2.45 1.83
N MET A 15 -17.93 2.72 1.75
CA MET A 15 -17.03 2.69 0.57
C MET A 15 -15.93 3.74 0.75
N VAL A 16 -14.69 3.30 0.97
CA VAL A 16 -13.52 4.08 0.57
C VAL A 16 -12.73 3.20 -0.37
N ASP A 17 -12.60 3.73 -1.57
CA ASP A 17 -12.22 3.05 -2.79
C ASP A 17 -10.75 2.62 -2.80
N ASP A 18 -10.56 1.48 -3.47
CA ASP A 18 -9.35 1.07 -4.13
C ASP A 18 -8.73 2.20 -4.95
N ALA A 19 -7.48 2.54 -4.65
CA ALA A 19 -6.61 3.26 -5.58
C ALA A 19 -5.15 2.88 -5.33
N PHE A 20 -4.79 1.63 -5.59
CA PHE A 20 -3.42 1.25 -5.96
C PHE A 20 -3.46 0.19 -7.05
N SER A 21 -3.66 0.64 -8.28
CA SER A 21 -3.38 -0.15 -9.48
C SER A 21 -1.88 -0.17 -9.77
N GLU A 22 -1.41 -1.40 -9.99
CA GLU A 22 -0.39 -1.78 -10.98
C GLU A 22 0.99 -1.09 -10.96
N ASN A 23 1.99 -1.83 -10.49
CA ASN A 23 3.04 -2.38 -11.36
C ASN A 23 4.15 -2.98 -10.49
N ILE A 24 4.24 -4.32 -10.44
CA ILE A 24 5.54 -5.00 -10.47
C ILE A 24 5.35 -6.27 -11.29
N LYS A 25 5.83 -6.23 -12.52
CA LYS A 25 6.24 -7.39 -13.30
C LYS A 25 7.73 -7.64 -13.02
N ASP A 26 8.04 -8.93 -13.01
CA ASP A 26 9.33 -9.57 -13.27
C ASP A 26 10.36 -9.76 -12.14
N GLU A 27 10.94 -10.96 -12.20
CA GLU A 27 11.98 -11.61 -11.37
C GLU A 27 11.48 -12.07 -9.98
N VAL A 28 11.30 -13.38 -9.75
CA VAL A 28 12.40 -14.34 -9.62
C VAL A 28 12.08 -15.69 -10.30
N SER A 29 12.98 -16.07 -11.20
CA SER A 29 13.12 -17.39 -11.79
C SER A 29 13.83 -18.34 -10.81
N ASP A 30 13.43 -19.61 -10.88
CA ASP A 30 14.18 -20.82 -10.56
C ASP A 30 14.06 -21.50 -9.18
N THR A 31 13.46 -22.71 -9.28
CA THR A 31 13.59 -23.93 -8.45
C THR A 31 12.81 -23.94 -7.13
N VAL A 32 11.81 -24.80 -6.95
CA VAL A 32 11.93 -26.27 -6.91
C VAL A 32 10.81 -26.97 -7.67
N THR A 33 11.22 -27.86 -8.57
CA THR A 33 10.44 -28.86 -9.30
C THR A 33 9.90 -29.96 -8.38
N SER A 34 8.58 -30.11 -8.36
CA SER A 34 7.90 -31.40 -8.31
C SER A 34 6.46 -31.21 -8.79
N ASN A 35 6.28 -31.08 -10.11
CA ASN A 35 4.98 -31.05 -10.76
C ASN A 35 4.70 -32.43 -11.39
N GLU A 36 3.65 -33.09 -10.90
CA GLU A 36 2.82 -33.93 -11.75
C GLU A 36 2.16 -32.99 -12.78
N GLU A 37 2.29 -33.35 -14.06
CA GLU A 37 1.72 -32.64 -15.20
C GLU A 37 0.21 -32.47 -14.99
N ILE A 38 -0.24 -31.22 -14.85
CA ILE A 38 -1.64 -30.86 -15.08
C ILE A 38 -1.63 -29.97 -16.31
N GLU A 39 -2.19 -30.51 -17.40
CA GLU A 39 -2.38 -29.83 -18.67
C GLU A 39 -3.03 -28.45 -18.46
N GLU A 40 -2.42 -27.44 -19.08
CA GLU A 40 -2.95 -26.08 -19.17
C GLU A 40 -4.22 -26.05 -20.04
N ASP A 41 -5.36 -26.37 -19.45
CA ASP A 41 -6.65 -26.04 -20.06
C ASP A 41 -7.01 -24.59 -19.76
N LYS A 42 -6.62 -23.76 -20.72
CA LYS A 42 -7.11 -22.41 -21.06
C LYS A 42 -8.38 -22.00 -20.31
N LEU A 43 -8.25 -21.00 -19.43
CA LEU A 43 -9.34 -20.26 -18.82
C LEU A 43 -10.26 -19.68 -19.92
N ILE A 44 -11.43 -20.26 -20.12
CA ILE A 44 -12.51 -19.65 -20.88
C ILE A 44 -13.31 -18.79 -19.90
N LEU A 45 -13.03 -17.49 -19.92
CA LEU A 45 -13.96 -16.46 -19.47
C LEU A 45 -15.12 -16.43 -20.49
N ASP A 46 -16.34 -16.59 -20.00
CA ASP A 46 -17.56 -16.60 -20.80
C ASP A 46 -17.74 -15.28 -21.59
N GLU A 47 -17.79 -15.36 -22.91
CA GLU A 47 -18.32 -14.28 -23.76
C GLU A 47 -19.86 -14.33 -23.80
N PRO A 48 -20.55 -13.18 -23.85
CA PRO A 48 -22.01 -13.14 -23.90
C PRO A 48 -22.50 -13.50 -25.31
N ILE A 49 -23.50 -14.36 -25.39
CA ILE A 49 -24.20 -14.70 -26.63
C ILE A 49 -24.96 -13.45 -27.11
N ASN A 50 -24.41 -12.77 -28.12
CA ASN A 50 -25.05 -11.67 -28.80
C ASN A 50 -26.09 -12.19 -29.81
N GLY A 51 -27.35 -11.77 -29.63
CA GLY A 51 -28.42 -12.04 -30.58
C GLY A 51 -28.38 -11.09 -31.77
N GLN A 52 -28.58 -11.64 -32.97
CA GLN A 52 -29.40 -11.12 -34.08
C GLN A 52 -28.90 -11.70 -35.40
N ASN A 53 -29.74 -12.49 -36.06
CA ASN A 53 -30.05 -12.25 -37.47
C ASN A 53 -31.44 -12.80 -37.81
N VAL A 54 -32.31 -11.86 -38.15
CA VAL A 54 -33.65 -12.04 -38.73
C VAL A 54 -33.51 -11.83 -40.24
N GLU A 55 -34.40 -12.49 -41.00
CA GLU A 55 -34.59 -12.49 -42.47
C GLU A 55 -33.67 -13.46 -43.24
N LYS A 56 -34.21 -14.35 -44.07
CA LYS A 56 -35.24 -14.09 -45.09
C LYS A 56 -35.99 -15.36 -45.47
N CYS A 57 -37.33 -15.30 -45.47
CA CYS A 57 -38.19 -16.27 -46.15
C CYS A 57 -37.93 -16.22 -47.66
N THR A 58 -37.66 -17.37 -48.26
CA THR A 58 -37.84 -17.60 -49.70
C THR A 58 -38.87 -18.71 -49.82
N GLU A 59 -40.05 -18.34 -50.32
CA GLU A 59 -41.04 -19.27 -50.83
C GLU A 59 -40.53 -19.78 -52.18
N GLU A 60 -40.34 -21.08 -52.32
CA GLU A 60 -40.55 -21.74 -53.61
C GLU A 60 -40.82 -23.25 -53.40
N GLU A 61 -41.96 -23.66 -53.96
CA GLU A 61 -42.38 -25.01 -54.35
C GLU A 61 -42.89 -25.98 -53.27
N LEU A 62 -44.22 -25.92 -53.08
CA LEU A 62 -45.06 -27.08 -52.81
C LEU A 62 -44.77 -28.19 -53.83
N GLY A 63 -44.32 -29.36 -53.35
CA GLY A 63 -44.00 -30.46 -54.28
C GLY A 63 -43.77 -31.83 -53.67
N LYS A 64 -44.56 -32.25 -52.66
CA LYS A 64 -45.00 -33.64 -52.38
C LYS A 64 -45.37 -33.78 -50.91
N ALA A 65 -46.67 -33.82 -50.65
CA ALA A 65 -47.19 -34.49 -49.46
C ALA A 65 -46.98 -36.00 -49.66
N GLU A 66 -45.80 -36.48 -49.29
CA GLU A 66 -45.63 -37.89 -48.95
C GLU A 66 -46.04 -37.99 -47.48
N SER A 67 -47.21 -38.58 -47.23
CA SER A 67 -47.71 -38.84 -45.89
C SER A 67 -46.75 -39.80 -45.19
N VAL A 68 -45.77 -39.26 -44.47
CA VAL A 68 -45.07 -40.03 -43.46
C VAL A 68 -46.09 -40.25 -42.35
N SER A 69 -46.68 -41.45 -42.33
CA SER A 69 -47.28 -41.98 -41.11
C SER A 69 -46.13 -42.10 -40.11
N ILE A 70 -45.88 -41.04 -39.34
CA ILE A 70 -44.97 -41.11 -38.21
C ILE A 70 -45.60 -42.18 -37.31
N SER A 71 -44.98 -43.36 -37.27
CA SER A 71 -45.46 -44.43 -36.41
C SER A 71 -45.42 -43.92 -34.98
N ASN A 72 -46.39 -44.28 -34.15
CA ASN A 72 -46.29 -43.98 -32.71
C ASN A 72 -44.97 -44.53 -32.13
N ASP A 73 -44.40 -45.57 -32.74
CA ASP A 73 -43.08 -46.11 -32.40
C ASP A 73 -41.92 -45.15 -32.71
N ASP A 74 -41.97 -44.35 -33.79
CA ASP A 74 -40.93 -43.35 -34.09
C ASP A 74 -40.97 -42.19 -33.09
N ILE A 75 -42.16 -41.81 -32.63
CA ILE A 75 -42.33 -40.78 -31.59
C ILE A 75 -41.80 -41.31 -30.24
N LEU A 76 -42.11 -42.57 -29.90
CA LEU A 76 -41.60 -43.21 -28.69
C LEU A 76 -40.08 -43.34 -28.72
N GLN A 77 -39.50 -43.73 -29.86
CA GLN A 77 -38.05 -43.83 -30.03
C GLN A 77 -37.36 -42.47 -29.87
N ASN A 78 -37.92 -41.40 -30.45
CA ASN A 78 -37.39 -40.04 -30.29
C ASN A 78 -37.48 -39.55 -28.83
N ILE A 79 -38.55 -39.91 -28.10
CA ILE A 79 -38.70 -39.58 -26.67
C ILE A 79 -37.67 -40.37 -25.84
N THR A 80 -37.43 -41.65 -26.14
CA THR A 80 -36.40 -42.44 -25.45
C THR A 80 -34.99 -41.92 -25.73
N ASP A 81 -34.71 -41.52 -26.97
CA ASP A 81 -33.42 -40.94 -27.35
C ASP A 81 -33.20 -39.57 -26.71
N LEU A 82 -34.26 -38.76 -26.60
CA LEU A 82 -34.22 -37.49 -25.87
C LEU A 82 -34.00 -37.70 -24.38
N SER A 83 -34.67 -38.69 -23.77
CA SER A 83 -34.46 -39.07 -22.36
C SER A 83 -33.00 -39.48 -22.12
N ALA A 84 -32.45 -40.35 -22.98
CA ALA A 84 -31.06 -40.78 -22.87
C ALA A 84 -30.05 -39.61 -23.00
N LYS A 85 -30.34 -38.64 -23.88
CA LYS A 85 -29.54 -37.41 -24.01
C LYS A 85 -29.64 -36.52 -22.77
N ILE A 86 -30.83 -36.40 -22.18
CA ILE A 86 -31.04 -35.65 -20.93
C ILE A 86 -30.28 -36.30 -19.78
N ASP A 87 -30.30 -37.64 -19.68
CA ASP A 87 -29.56 -38.37 -18.65
C ASP A 87 -28.04 -38.18 -18.81
N SER A 88 -27.53 -38.25 -20.04
CA SER A 88 -26.12 -37.96 -20.34
C SER A 88 -25.75 -36.52 -19.99
N LEU A 89 -26.63 -35.55 -20.26
CA LEU A 89 -26.40 -34.15 -19.92
C LEU A 89 -26.40 -33.93 -18.40
N ASN A 90 -27.30 -34.60 -17.67
CA ASN A 90 -27.33 -34.56 -16.20
C ASN A 90 -26.04 -35.14 -15.59
N GLN A 91 -25.49 -36.20 -16.19
CA GLN A 91 -24.21 -36.75 -15.77
C GLN A 91 -23.07 -35.75 -15.98
N LEU A 92 -22.99 -35.14 -17.17
CA LEU A 92 -21.98 -34.11 -17.46
C LEU A 92 -22.09 -32.89 -16.53
N PHE A 93 -23.30 -32.44 -16.21
CA PHE A 93 -23.51 -31.38 -15.24
C PHE A 93 -23.05 -31.79 -13.84
N SER A 94 -23.34 -33.02 -13.42
CA SER A 94 -22.92 -33.52 -12.11
C SER A 94 -21.39 -33.58 -11.99
N GLU A 95 -20.72 -34.09 -13.03
CA GLU A 95 -19.26 -34.12 -13.11
C GLU A 95 -18.67 -32.69 -13.11
N LYS A 96 -19.26 -31.77 -13.88
CA LYS A 96 -18.81 -30.37 -13.92
C LYS A 96 -19.02 -29.64 -12.59
N ILE A 97 -20.11 -29.90 -11.88
CA ILE A 97 -20.36 -29.36 -10.54
C ILE A 97 -19.30 -29.88 -9.56
N GLN A 98 -19.03 -31.18 -9.56
CA GLN A 98 -17.99 -31.77 -8.71
C GLN A 98 -16.61 -31.19 -9.00
N HIS A 99 -16.26 -31.05 -10.28
CA HIS A 99 -15.00 -30.44 -10.69
C HIS A 99 -14.90 -28.97 -10.29
N MET A 100 -15.99 -28.21 -10.41
CA MET A 100 -16.06 -26.81 -9.98
C MET A 100 -15.95 -26.67 -8.46
N GLU A 101 -16.59 -27.56 -7.69
CA GLU A 101 -16.47 -27.60 -6.23
C GLU A 101 -15.03 -27.93 -5.80
N HIS A 102 -14.38 -28.88 -6.48
CA HIS A 102 -12.98 -29.19 -6.25
C HIS A 102 -12.06 -28.00 -6.56
N LYS A 103 -12.26 -27.34 -7.70
CA LYS A 103 -11.53 -26.11 -8.05
C LYS A 103 -11.75 -24.99 -7.04
N GLY A 104 -13.00 -24.81 -6.56
CA GLY A 104 -13.32 -23.86 -5.50
C GLY A 104 -12.55 -24.14 -4.22
N LYS A 105 -12.47 -25.40 -3.78
CA LYS A 105 -11.67 -25.81 -2.62
C LYS A 105 -10.18 -25.52 -2.78
N ILE A 106 -9.63 -25.72 -3.98
CA ILE A 106 -8.23 -25.38 -4.28
C ILE A 106 -8.02 -23.87 -4.16
N ILE A 107 -8.91 -23.07 -4.75
CA ILE A 107 -8.85 -21.60 -4.68
C ILE A 107 -8.90 -21.12 -3.22
N ASP A 108 -9.81 -21.67 -2.41
CA ASP A 108 -9.90 -21.35 -0.99
C ASP A 108 -8.62 -21.73 -0.23
N GLN A 109 -8.03 -22.87 -0.56
CA GLN A 109 -6.76 -23.31 0.02
C GLN A 109 -5.62 -22.36 -0.38
N MET A 110 -5.53 -21.98 -1.65
CA MET A 110 -4.54 -21.02 -2.14
C MET A 110 -4.68 -19.66 -1.45
N HIS A 111 -5.90 -19.15 -1.29
CA HIS A 111 -6.12 -17.90 -0.57
C HIS A 111 -5.69 -18.00 0.90
N LYS A 112 -5.97 -19.13 1.57
CA LYS A 112 -5.51 -19.36 2.94
C LYS A 112 -3.99 -19.43 3.05
N GLU A 113 -3.33 -20.08 2.10
CA GLU A 113 -1.86 -20.18 2.06
C GLU A 113 -1.22 -18.82 1.79
N LEU A 114 -1.75 -18.06 0.84
CA LEU A 114 -1.26 -16.73 0.51
C LEU A 114 -1.41 -15.76 1.68
N GLN A 115 -2.54 -15.83 2.39
CA GLN A 115 -2.76 -15.02 3.59
C GLN A 115 -1.77 -15.41 4.70
N LYS A 116 -1.58 -16.72 4.96
CA LYS A 116 -0.58 -17.18 5.94
C LYS A 116 0.83 -16.74 5.59
N TYR A 117 1.22 -16.87 4.33
CA TYR A 117 2.54 -16.45 3.85
C TYR A 117 2.77 -14.95 4.06
N LYS A 118 1.76 -14.14 3.72
CA LYS A 118 1.80 -12.69 3.95
C LYS A 118 1.97 -12.37 5.44
N ASP A 119 1.20 -13.00 6.31
CA ASP A 119 1.27 -12.77 7.76
C ASP A 119 2.59 -13.26 8.37
N ASP A 120 3.15 -14.36 7.88
CA ASP A 120 4.42 -14.94 8.34
C ASP A 120 5.61 -14.04 7.96
N ILE A 121 5.63 -13.50 6.74
CA ILE A 121 6.65 -12.53 6.33
C ILE A 121 6.59 -11.26 7.18
N TYR A 122 5.41 -10.68 7.39
CA TYR A 122 5.29 -9.50 8.25
C TYR A 122 5.76 -9.80 9.67
N SER A 123 5.43 -10.97 10.18
CA SER A 123 5.86 -11.42 11.50
C SER A 123 7.38 -11.61 11.58
N GLN A 124 8.02 -12.08 10.51
CA GLN A 124 9.47 -12.27 10.46
C GLN A 124 10.21 -10.93 10.42
N VAL A 125 9.84 -10.03 9.50
CA VAL A 125 10.47 -8.70 9.38
C VAL A 125 10.26 -7.89 10.66
N LEU A 126 9.04 -7.87 11.19
CA LEU A 126 8.74 -7.15 12.42
C LEU A 126 9.47 -7.74 13.63
N ARG A 127 9.64 -9.07 13.67
CA ARG A 127 10.38 -9.75 14.74
C ARG A 127 11.84 -9.32 14.77
N GLU A 128 12.49 -9.18 13.62
CA GLU A 128 13.89 -8.72 13.55
C GLU A 128 14.03 -7.31 14.12
N VAL A 129 13.17 -6.37 13.71
CA VAL A 129 13.14 -5.00 14.25
C VAL A 129 12.89 -5.00 15.77
N ILE A 130 11.95 -5.80 16.25
CA ILE A 130 11.64 -5.89 17.69
C ILE A 130 12.85 -6.39 18.47
N LEU A 131 13.57 -7.40 17.95
CA LEU A 131 14.77 -7.93 18.61
C LEU A 131 15.87 -6.88 18.69
N ASP A 132 16.12 -6.16 17.59
CA ASP A 132 17.11 -5.08 17.54
C ASP A 132 16.77 -3.95 18.55
N ILE A 133 15.50 -3.55 18.66
CA ILE A 133 15.05 -2.56 19.65
C ILE A 133 15.20 -3.07 21.10
N ILE A 134 14.92 -4.36 21.34
CA ILE A 134 15.13 -4.97 22.66
C ILE A 134 16.61 -4.92 23.06
N GLU A 135 17.52 -5.17 22.11
CA GLU A 135 18.96 -5.09 22.35
C GLU A 135 19.40 -3.68 22.78
N VAL A 136 18.96 -2.65 22.06
CA VAL A 136 19.24 -1.25 22.43
C VAL A 136 18.68 -0.91 23.80
N ARG A 137 17.45 -1.33 24.11
CA ARG A 137 16.83 -1.13 25.42
C ARG A 137 17.65 -1.77 26.53
N ASP A 138 18.08 -3.01 26.35
CA ASP A 138 18.85 -3.73 27.35
C ASP A 138 20.26 -3.15 27.51
N SER A 139 20.83 -2.60 26.42
CA SER A 139 22.07 -1.81 26.47
C SER A 139 21.89 -0.56 27.35
N ILE A 140 20.83 0.24 27.13
CA ILE A 140 20.51 1.42 27.93
C ILE A 140 20.38 1.07 29.42
N LEU A 141 19.66 -0.01 29.75
CA LEU A 141 19.50 -0.45 31.13
C LEU A 141 20.83 -0.89 31.74
N ARG A 142 21.65 -1.63 31.00
CA ARG A 142 22.97 -2.08 31.45
C ARG A 142 23.89 -0.91 31.78
N ILE A 143 23.92 0.12 30.93
CA ILE A 143 24.69 1.34 31.17
C ILE A 143 24.12 2.08 32.37
N THR A 144 22.80 2.23 32.45
CA THR A 144 22.15 2.91 33.58
C THR A 144 22.54 2.25 34.91
N ASP A 145 22.48 0.93 35.00
CA ASP A 145 22.89 0.16 36.18
C ASP A 145 24.39 0.31 36.50
N PHE A 146 25.23 0.40 35.47
CA PHE A 146 26.66 0.62 35.63
C PHE A 146 26.96 1.98 36.27
N TYR A 147 26.32 3.05 35.80
CA TYR A 147 26.49 4.39 36.37
C TYR A 147 25.79 4.54 37.72
N LEU A 148 24.67 3.85 37.96
CA LEU A 148 23.99 3.90 39.26
C LEU A 148 24.84 3.31 40.40
N LYS A 149 25.68 2.31 40.10
CA LYS A 149 26.60 1.67 41.06
C LYS A 149 27.83 2.54 41.39
N LYS A 150 28.05 3.65 40.67
CA LYS A 150 29.14 4.58 40.94
C LYS A 150 28.89 5.43 42.20
N PRO A 151 29.96 5.95 42.83
CA PRO A 151 29.84 6.87 43.96
C PRO A 151 29.04 8.14 43.60
N GLU A 152 28.45 8.76 44.61
CA GLU A 152 27.72 10.02 44.45
C GLU A 152 28.67 11.10 43.92
N GLY A 153 28.37 11.62 42.72
CA GLY A 153 29.22 12.55 41.98
C GLY A 153 29.71 12.02 40.62
N GLU A 154 29.64 10.71 40.37
CA GLU A 154 30.00 10.10 39.07
C GLU A 154 28.84 9.33 38.41
N ARG A 155 27.60 9.58 38.84
CA ARG A 155 26.42 8.87 38.33
C ARG A 155 25.89 9.44 37.01
N ASP A 156 26.44 10.56 36.56
CA ASP A 156 26.03 11.20 35.31
C ASP A 156 26.53 10.40 34.11
N ILE A 157 25.61 10.11 33.18
CA ILE A 157 25.93 9.44 31.93
C ILE A 157 26.49 10.49 30.97
N PRO A 158 27.68 10.27 30.37
CA PRO A 158 28.25 11.20 29.39
C PRO A 158 27.34 11.39 28.17
N ASN A 159 27.27 12.62 27.66
CA ASN A 159 26.49 12.94 26.46
C ASN A 159 26.91 12.09 25.24
N GLU A 160 28.20 11.78 25.10
CA GLU A 160 28.71 10.90 24.04
C GLU A 160 28.08 9.50 24.11
N THR A 161 27.93 8.93 25.31
CA THR A 161 27.28 7.63 25.50
C THR A 161 25.80 7.71 25.16
N PHE A 162 25.14 8.81 25.51
CA PHE A 162 23.73 9.00 25.17
C PHE A 162 23.52 9.20 23.66
N ALA A 163 24.38 9.98 23.02
CA ALA A 163 24.38 10.18 21.57
C ALA A 163 24.69 8.88 20.81
N GLY A 164 25.51 7.99 21.39
CA GLY A 164 25.77 6.66 20.85
C GLY A 164 24.51 5.83 20.60
N TYR A 165 23.50 5.91 21.47
CA TYR A 165 22.24 5.21 21.24
C TYR A 165 21.46 5.73 20.03
N ALA A 166 21.62 7.00 19.67
CA ALA A 166 21.00 7.52 18.45
C ALA A 166 21.64 6.89 17.20
N LEU A 167 22.95 6.62 17.24
CA LEU A 167 23.67 5.89 16.19
C LEU A 167 23.26 4.41 16.15
N ASP A 168 23.14 3.75 17.30
CA ASP A 168 22.66 2.36 17.36
C ASP A 168 21.26 2.23 16.73
N ILE A 169 20.37 3.19 17.01
CA ILE A 169 19.02 3.22 16.40
C ILE A 169 19.11 3.54 14.91
N GLN A 170 20.01 4.42 14.48
CA GLN A 170 20.25 4.69 13.06
C GLN A 170 20.69 3.43 12.32
N ASP A 171 21.62 2.65 12.87
CA ASP A 171 22.07 1.39 12.26
C ASP A 171 20.90 0.40 12.09
N ILE A 172 20.00 0.33 13.08
CA ILE A 172 18.79 -0.50 13.00
C ILE A 172 17.85 -0.01 11.90
N LEU A 173 17.65 1.30 11.79
CA LEU A 173 16.81 1.89 10.76
C LEU A 173 17.38 1.61 9.36
N GLU A 174 18.68 1.83 9.15
CA GLU A 174 19.37 1.59 7.87
C GLU A 174 19.34 0.11 7.47
N LYS A 175 19.61 -0.80 8.42
CA LYS A 175 19.49 -2.25 8.22
C LYS A 175 18.10 -2.67 7.74
N ASN A 176 17.06 -1.93 8.12
CA ASN A 176 15.66 -2.18 7.73
C ASN A 176 15.19 -1.34 6.53
N GLY A 177 16.12 -0.74 5.77
CA GLY A 177 15.80 -0.01 4.53
C GLY A 177 15.27 1.41 4.74
N VAL A 178 15.51 2.00 5.91
CA VAL A 178 15.23 3.41 6.19
C VAL A 178 16.50 4.23 6.00
N GLU A 179 16.49 5.15 5.05
CA GLU A 179 17.55 6.12 4.84
C GLU A 179 17.27 7.40 5.63
N ILE A 180 18.28 7.88 6.36
CA ILE A 180 18.21 9.12 7.12
C ILE A 180 18.92 10.21 6.31
N TYR A 181 18.26 11.36 6.14
CA TYR A 181 18.87 12.51 5.47
C TYR A 181 18.71 13.78 6.30
N GLU A 182 19.71 14.64 6.15
CA GLU A 182 19.78 15.94 6.78
C GLU A 182 20.43 16.91 5.80
N SER A 183 19.89 18.13 5.72
CA SER A 183 20.35 19.16 4.82
C SER A 183 21.29 20.13 5.53
N SER A 184 22.25 20.62 4.77
CA SER A 184 23.20 21.64 5.21
C SER A 184 22.64 23.05 4.96
N SER A 185 23.15 24.00 5.73
CA SER A 185 22.84 25.42 5.51
C SER A 185 23.26 25.84 4.10
N GLY A 186 22.35 26.48 3.36
CA GLY A 186 22.53 26.88 1.98
C GLY A 186 22.03 25.87 0.93
N ASP A 187 21.53 24.70 1.35
CA ASP A 187 20.91 23.75 0.42
C ASP A 187 19.60 24.27 -0.17
N SER A 188 19.24 23.75 -1.35
CA SER A 188 17.98 24.12 -2.01
C SER A 188 16.81 23.43 -1.33
N PHE A 189 15.74 24.19 -1.07
CA PHE A 189 14.53 23.65 -0.46
C PHE A 189 13.81 22.68 -1.42
N SER A 190 13.50 21.48 -0.94
CA SER A 190 12.72 20.45 -1.64
C SER A 190 11.39 20.19 -0.90
N PRO A 191 10.24 20.65 -1.44
CA PRO A 191 8.93 20.42 -0.82
C PRO A 191 8.54 18.93 -0.67
N VAL A 192 9.18 18.03 -1.43
CA VAL A 192 8.91 16.60 -1.39
C VAL A 192 9.53 15.95 -0.15
N LYS A 193 10.75 16.38 0.21
CA LYS A 193 11.53 15.81 1.32
C LYS A 193 11.49 16.67 2.59
N GLN A 194 11.13 17.94 2.49
CA GLN A 194 11.33 18.91 3.57
C GLN A 194 10.06 19.67 3.91
N ARG A 195 9.93 20.00 5.18
CA ARG A 195 8.84 20.82 5.73
C ARG A 195 9.42 22.02 6.46
N VAL A 196 9.06 23.21 5.98
CA VAL A 196 9.42 24.48 6.61
C VAL A 196 8.65 24.65 7.93
N ILE A 197 9.39 24.78 9.03
CA ILE A 197 8.84 25.07 10.36
C ILE A 197 9.11 26.51 10.80
N LYS A 198 10.25 27.07 10.37
CA LYS A 198 10.71 28.39 10.81
C LYS A 198 11.29 29.20 9.65
N LYS A 199 11.19 30.52 9.74
CA LYS A 199 11.85 31.45 8.83
C LYS A 199 12.93 32.22 9.60
N ILE A 200 14.12 32.33 9.03
CA ILE A 200 15.25 33.08 9.59
C ILE A 200 15.52 34.28 8.67
N VAL A 201 15.42 35.49 9.23
CA VAL A 201 15.68 36.72 8.46
C VAL A 201 17.14 36.78 8.05
N THR A 202 17.40 37.09 6.79
CA THR A 202 18.75 37.27 6.24
C THR A 202 18.82 38.55 5.41
N GLY A 203 19.95 39.25 5.49
CA GLY A 203 20.25 40.39 4.61
C GLY A 203 20.89 39.97 3.27
N ASN A 204 21.08 38.66 3.03
CA ASN A 204 21.61 38.16 1.77
C ASN A 204 20.47 37.57 0.90
N SER A 205 20.19 38.23 -0.23
CA SER A 205 19.13 37.84 -1.16
C SER A 205 19.37 36.46 -1.81
N GLU A 206 20.63 36.04 -1.99
CA GLU A 206 20.97 34.75 -2.61
C GLU A 206 20.62 33.54 -1.74
N LEU A 207 20.44 33.76 -0.44
CA LEU A 207 20.04 32.73 0.52
C LEU A 207 18.52 32.61 0.62
N HIS A 208 17.75 33.53 0.04
CA HIS A 208 16.30 33.51 0.13
C HIS A 208 15.71 32.18 -0.35
N GLY A 209 14.89 31.54 0.50
CA GLY A 209 14.24 30.26 0.19
C GLY A 209 15.15 29.04 0.30
N LYS A 210 16.42 29.19 0.71
CA LYS A 210 17.34 28.08 0.99
C LYS A 210 17.26 27.62 2.44
N VAL A 211 17.70 26.38 2.68
CA VAL A 211 17.78 25.80 4.02
C VAL A 211 18.72 26.65 4.88
N ALA A 212 18.29 27.01 6.07
CA ALA A 212 19.09 27.75 7.04
C ALA A 212 19.68 26.83 8.11
N GLU A 213 18.85 25.96 8.69
CA GLU A 213 19.22 24.92 9.64
C GLU A 213 18.26 23.73 9.52
N SER A 214 18.77 22.52 9.69
CA SER A 214 17.97 21.33 9.98
C SER A 214 17.56 21.33 11.45
N LEU A 215 16.27 21.14 11.71
CA LEU A 215 15.70 21.04 13.06
C LEU A 215 15.41 19.58 13.44
N SER A 216 15.23 18.71 12.45
CA SER A 216 15.11 17.26 12.64
C SER A 216 15.36 16.55 11.32
N CYS A 217 16.02 15.40 11.38
CA CYS A 217 16.27 14.55 10.22
C CYS A 217 14.98 14.14 9.49
N GLY A 218 15.12 13.91 8.18
CA GLY A 218 14.12 13.24 7.36
C GLY A 218 14.42 11.75 7.23
N TYR A 219 13.38 10.99 6.87
CA TYR A 219 13.41 9.53 6.78
C TYR A 219 12.72 9.08 5.49
N ASP A 220 13.45 8.35 4.66
CA ASP A 220 12.96 7.71 3.44
C ASP A 220 12.93 6.20 3.65
N TYR A 221 11.83 5.54 3.29
CA TYR A 221 11.70 4.09 3.30
C TYR A 221 11.48 3.60 1.88
N ASN A 222 12.39 2.76 1.37
CA ASN A 222 12.35 2.25 -0.01
C ASN A 222 12.13 3.36 -1.06
N GLY A 223 12.84 4.48 -0.91
CA GLY A 223 12.77 5.64 -1.82
C GLY A 223 11.53 6.54 -1.64
N ARG A 224 10.65 6.27 -0.67
CA ARG A 224 9.50 7.12 -0.34
C ARG A 224 9.70 7.80 1.01
N THR A 225 9.54 9.11 1.06
CA THR A 225 9.57 9.87 2.31
C THR A 225 8.42 9.46 3.24
N ILE A 226 8.79 8.90 4.40
CA ILE A 226 7.86 8.54 5.48
C ILE A 226 7.79 9.62 6.56
N SER A 227 8.85 10.41 6.72
CA SER A 227 8.87 11.59 7.58
C SER A 227 9.77 12.64 6.95
N ALA A 228 9.19 13.80 6.62
CA ALA A 228 9.93 14.91 6.03
C ALA A 228 10.87 15.57 7.05
N GLU A 229 12.06 15.94 6.59
CA GLU A 229 13.02 16.76 7.33
C GLU A 229 12.35 18.09 7.72
N LYS A 230 12.49 18.50 8.99
CA LYS A 230 11.97 19.79 9.44
C LYS A 230 13.10 20.79 9.37
N ILE A 231 12.88 21.87 8.63
CA ILE A 231 13.92 22.87 8.41
C ILE A 231 13.45 24.27 8.80
N ALA A 232 14.43 25.13 9.08
CA ALA A 232 14.25 26.56 8.93
C ALA A 232 14.74 27.00 7.55
N VAL A 233 14.08 27.97 6.94
CA VAL A 233 14.52 28.58 5.67
C VAL A 233 14.86 30.04 5.85
N TYR A 234 15.81 30.51 5.07
CA TYR A 234 16.14 31.92 5.01
C TYR A 234 15.03 32.72 4.33
N TYR A 235 14.64 33.83 4.95
CA TYR A 235 13.71 34.81 4.42
C TYR A 235 14.45 36.13 4.27
N TYR A 236 14.49 36.68 3.06
CA TYR A 236 15.22 37.91 2.80
C TYR A 236 14.32 39.07 3.17
N GLU A 237 14.84 39.95 4.01
CA GLU A 237 14.24 41.27 4.23
C GLU A 237 15.29 42.29 3.81
N GLU A 238 14.86 43.30 3.04
CA GLU A 238 15.75 44.41 2.73
C GLU A 238 16.26 45.00 4.04
N PRO A 239 17.59 45.15 4.21
CA PRO A 239 18.12 45.85 5.37
C PRO A 239 17.61 47.29 5.26
N ALA A 240 16.53 47.60 5.97
CA ALA A 240 16.11 48.97 6.19
C ALA A 240 17.34 49.72 6.72
N GLU A 241 17.65 50.85 6.08
CA GLU A 241 18.78 51.71 6.38
C GLU A 241 19.01 51.80 7.90
N VAL A 242 20.08 51.17 8.38
CA VAL A 242 20.67 51.50 9.69
C VAL A 242 21.36 52.84 9.51
N ILE A 243 20.59 53.90 9.28
CA ILE A 243 21.06 55.27 9.20
C ILE A 243 20.08 56.13 10.03
N THR A 244 20.65 56.79 11.03
CA THR A 244 20.13 57.87 11.91
C THR A 244 19.47 57.52 13.24
N GLU A 245 20.24 57.00 14.19
CA GLU A 245 20.19 57.48 15.60
C GLU A 245 21.61 57.59 16.17
N ILE A 246 22.47 58.42 15.57
CA ILE A 246 23.73 58.83 16.22
C ILE A 246 24.07 60.32 16.06
N ASN A 247 23.18 61.15 15.48
CA ASN A 247 23.49 62.57 15.22
C ASN A 247 22.34 63.52 15.60
N THR A 248 21.83 63.43 16.83
CA THR A 248 20.97 64.49 17.39
C THR A 248 21.30 64.85 18.84
N GLU A 249 22.58 64.78 19.23
CA GLU A 249 23.08 65.43 20.45
C GLU A 249 24.27 66.36 20.14
N MET A 250 24.18 67.23 19.13
CA MET A 250 25.14 68.35 18.98
C MET A 250 24.55 69.66 18.44
N VAL A 251 23.25 69.93 18.63
CA VAL A 251 22.72 71.29 18.43
C VAL A 251 21.62 71.60 19.45
N GLN A 252 21.78 72.71 20.19
CA GLN A 252 20.92 73.29 21.26
C GLN A 252 21.30 72.80 22.67
N ASN A 253 21.96 73.55 23.56
CA ASN A 253 21.97 75.00 23.84
C ASN A 253 23.27 75.36 24.60
N GLY A 254 23.91 76.52 24.43
CA GLY A 254 23.36 77.81 24.03
C GLY A 254 22.88 78.57 25.25
#